data_AF-A0AA95MKG8-F1
#
_entry.id   AF-A0AA95MKG8-F1
#
_cell.length_a   1.000
_cell.length_b   1.000
_cell.length_c   1.000
_cell.angle_alpha   90.00
_cell.angle_beta   90.00
_cell.angle_gamma   90.00
#
_symmetry.space_group_name_H-M   'P 1'
#
loop_
_entity.id
_entity.type
_entity.pdbx_description
1 polymer ?
#
loop_
_entity_poly.entity_id
_entity_poly.type
_entity_poly.pdbx_seq_one_letter_code
_entity_poly.pdbx_strand_id
1 'polypeptide(L)' 'MKSVTVTLFILSAFLFLGACKYLFDLKRLGVYPPKQVLKKRATALAGAGGIALIVAIMLSSFV' A
#
# COMPACT_ATOMS: atom_id res chain seq x y z
N MET A 1 -13.63 19.39 -1.54
CA MET A 1 -13.58 18.07 -0.86
C MET A 1 -13.24 16.93 -1.81
N LYS A 2 -13.79 16.87 -3.03
CA LYS A 2 -13.51 15.83 -4.05
C LYS A 2 -12.02 15.68 -4.41
N SER A 3 -11.26 16.77 -4.52
CA SER A 3 -9.83 16.72 -4.84
C SER A 3 -9.01 15.95 -3.79
N VAL A 4 -9.28 16.16 -2.49
CA VAL A 4 -8.57 15.49 -1.40
C VAL A 4 -8.83 13.98 -1.43
N THR A 5 -10.09 13.58 -1.64
CA THR A 5 -10.48 12.17 -1.78
C THR A 5 -9.75 11.50 -2.95
N VAL A 6 -9.68 12.17 -4.10
CA VAL A 6 -8.96 11.65 -5.28
C VAL A 6 -7.46 11.51 -5.00
N THR A 7 -6.83 12.49 -4.37
CA THR A 7 -5.41 12.41 -4.00
C THR A 7 -5.14 11.25 -3.03
N LEU A 8 -6.03 10.99 -2.07
CA LEU A 8 -5.91 9.85 -1.15
C LEU A 8 -6.06 8.50 -1.86
N PHE A 9 -6.98 8.40 -2.83
CA PHE A 9 -7.10 7.20 -3.67
C PHE A 9 -5.83 6.93 -4.48
N ILE A 10 -5.25 7.97 -5.10
CA ILE A 10 -4.00 7.87 -5.85
C ILE A 10 -2.85 7.45 -4.92
N LEU A 11 -2.74 8.07 -3.74
CA LEU A 11 -1.71 7.74 -2.76
C LEU A 11 -1.82 6.29 -2.29
N SER A 12 -3.03 5.83 -2.00
CA SER A 12 -3.31 4.43 -1.65
C SER A 12 -2.88 3.48 -2.77
N ALA A 13 -3.20 3.79 -4.03
CA ALA A 13 -2.78 2.98 -5.17
C ALA A 13 -1.25 2.86 -5.27
N PHE A 14 -0.51 3.96 -5.06
CA PHE A 14 0.96 3.94 -5.03
C PHE A 14 1.52 3.08 -3.89
N LEU A 15 0.91 3.14 -2.70
CA LEU A 15 1.29 2.31 -1.55
C LEU A 15 1.09 0.81 -1.84
N PHE A 16 -0.03 0.43 -2.47
CA PHE A 16 -0.25 -0.95 -2.91
C PHE A 16 0.73 -1.39 -3.99
N LEU A 17 1.07 -0.51 -4.93
CA LEU A 17 2.02 -0.80 -6.00
C LEU A 17 3.43 -1.05 -5.42
N GLY A 18 3.83 -0.26 -4.43
CA GLY A 18 5.05 -0.50 -3.65
C GLY A 18 5.02 -1.82 -2.86
N ALA A 19 3.88 -2.17 -2.25
CA ALA A 19 3.71 -3.46 -1.57
C ALA A 19 3.85 -4.64 -2.55
N CYS A 20 3.24 -4.55 -3.74
CA CYS A 20 3.36 -5.54 -4.80
C CYS A 20 4.82 -5.78 -5.19
N LYS A 21 5.64 -4.73 -5.31
CA LYS A 21 7.07 -4.88 -5.60
C LYS A 21 7.77 -5.80 -4.59
N TYR A 22 7.52 -5.59 -3.30
CA TYR A 22 8.10 -6.43 -2.25
C TYR A 22 7.52 -7.86 -2.23
N LEU A 23 6.26 -8.04 -2.63
CA LEU A 23 5.67 -9.38 -2.80
C LEU A 23 6.29 -10.15 -3.96
N PHE A 24 6.59 -9.49 -5.08
CA PHE A 24 7.33 -10.09 -6.19
C PHE A 24 8.77 -10.42 -5.81
N ASP A 25 9.46 -9.53 -5.08
CA ASP A 25 10.79 -9.78 -4.54
C ASP A 25 10.79 -11.01 -3.59
N LEU A 26 9.68 -11.27 -2.89
CA LEU A 26 9.52 -12.43 -2.01
C LEU A 26 9.50 -13.79 -2.74
N LYS A 27 9.05 -13.80 -4.00
CA LYS A 27 8.95 -15.02 -4.82
C LYS A 27 10.31 -15.48 -5.34
N ARG A 28 11.31 -14.61 -5.40
CA ARG A 28 12.67 -14.96 -5.85
C ARG A 28 13.40 -15.81 -4.78
N LEU A 29 14.19 -16.77 -5.24
CA LEU A 29 15.06 -17.61 -4.40
C LEU A 29 16.42 -16.90 -4.20
N GLY A 30 17.01 -16.99 -3.00
CA GLY A 30 18.33 -16.41 -2.72
C GLY A 30 18.38 -14.88 -2.57
N VAL A 31 17.26 -14.23 -2.22
CA VAL A 31 17.16 -12.76 -2.20
C VAL A 31 17.71 -12.18 -0.90
N TYR A 32 18.60 -11.20 -1.05
CA TYR A 32 18.93 -10.23 -0.01
C TYR A 32 18.20 -8.91 -0.31
N PRO A 33 17.57 -8.24 0.69
CA PRO A 33 17.52 -8.56 2.12
C PRO A 33 16.62 -9.78 2.45
N PRO A 34 16.79 -10.40 3.63
CA PRO A 34 16.09 -11.63 4.02
C PRO A 34 14.56 -11.51 3.92
N LYS A 35 13.90 -12.62 3.57
CA LYS A 35 12.45 -12.68 3.29
C LYS A 35 11.58 -12.07 4.39
N GLN A 36 11.99 -12.17 5.65
CA GLN A 36 11.26 -11.57 6.78
C GLN A 36 11.23 -10.04 6.70
N VAL A 37 12.34 -9.40 6.28
CA VAL A 37 12.42 -7.94 6.12
C VAL A 37 11.54 -7.49 4.95
N LEU A 38 11.57 -8.23 3.83
CA LEU A 38 10.68 -7.98 2.70
C LEU A 38 9.20 -8.12 3.09
N LYS A 39 8.85 -9.14 3.88
CA LYS A 39 7.48 -9.30 4.42
C LYS A 39 7.09 -8.11 5.28
N LYS A 40 7.93 -7.70 6.24
CA LYS A 40 7.65 -6.54 7.11
C LYS A 40 7.41 -5.26 6.30
N ARG A 41 8.20 -5.03 5.24
CA ARG A 41 8.03 -3.87 4.34
C ARG A 41 6.74 -3.96 3.53
N ALA A 42 6.45 -5.13 2.96
CA ALA A 42 5.21 -5.37 2.22
C ALA A 42 3.98 -5.18 3.11
N THR A 43 3.98 -5.72 4.33
CA THR A 43 2.88 -5.57 5.29
C THR A 43 2.73 -4.13 5.77
N ALA A 44 3.84 -3.40 5.97
CA ALA A 44 3.78 -1.99 6.34
C ALA A 44 3.15 -1.14 5.24
N LEU A 45 3.58 -1.31 3.97
CA LEU A 45 2.98 -0.58 2.85
C LEU A 45 1.52 -0.99 2.60
N ALA A 46 1.20 -2.28 2.66
CA ALA A 46 -0.17 -2.76 2.48
C ALA A 46 -1.08 -2.28 3.62
N GLY A 47 -0.60 -2.26 4.86
CA GLY A 47 -1.34 -1.75 6.02
C GLY A 47 -1.59 -0.24 5.90
N ALA A 48 -0.56 0.54 5.60
CA ALA A 48 -0.69 1.99 5.38
C ALA A 48 -1.63 2.31 4.20
N GLY A 49 -1.49 1.59 3.08
CA GLY A 49 -2.38 1.70 1.93
C GLY A 49 -3.83 1.34 2.27
N GLY A 50 -4.05 0.25 3.01
CA GLY A 50 -5.38 -0.15 3.46
C GLY A 50 -6.06 0.90 4.35
N ILE A 51 -5.33 1.47 5.31
CA ILE A 51 -5.84 2.55 6.16
C ILE A 51 -6.19 3.78 5.31
N ALA A 52 -5.29 4.20 4.41
CA ALA A 52 -5.53 5.34 3.53
C ALA A 52 -6.76 5.12 2.63
N LEU A 53 -6.96 3.89 2.14
CA LEU A 53 -8.11 3.51 1.33
C LEU A 53 -9.41 3.57 2.13
N ILE A 54 -9.44 3.03 3.35
CA ILE A 54 -10.61 3.08 4.23
C ILE A 54 -10.99 4.54 4.50
N VAL A 55 -10.01 5.38 4.84
CA VAL A 55 -10.21 6.81 5.08
C VAL A 55 -10.75 7.51 3.82
N ALA A 56 -10.21 7.20 2.64
CA ALA A 56 -10.68 7.74 1.37
C ALA A 56 -12.13 7.32 1.06
N ILE A 57 -12.49 6.05 1.32
CA ILE A 57 -13.87 5.56 1.14
C ILE A 57 -14.81 6.31 2.08
N MET A 58 -14.46 6.42 3.37
CA MET A 58 -15.30 7.15 4.33
C MET A 58 -15.49 8.59 3.85
N LEU A 59 -14.42 9.32 3.55
CA LEU A 59 -14.50 10.69 3.02
C LEU A 59 -15.32 10.80 1.73
N SER A 60 -15.29 9.78 0.86
CA SER A 60 -16.10 9.75 -0.35
C SER A 60 -17.59 9.56 -0.08
N SER A 61 -17.96 8.89 1.02
CA SER A 61 -19.37 8.64 1.37
C SER A 61 -20.06 9.87 1.99
N PHE A 62 -19.29 10.80 2.56
CA PHE A 62 -19.81 12.02 3.20
C PHE A 62 -19.83 13.25 2.26
N VAL A 63 -19.30 13.16 1.03
CA VAL A 63 -19.08 14.28 0.10
C VAL A 63 -19.92 14.16 -1.18
#